data_AF-A0A6N8HTM5-F1
#
_entry.id   AF-A0A6N8HTM5-F1
#
_cell.length_a   1.000
_cell.length_b   1.000
_cell.length_c   1.000
_cell.angle_alpha   90.00
_cell.angle_beta   90.00
_cell.angle_gamma   90.00
#
_symmetry.space_group_name_H-M   'P 1'
#
loop_
_entity.id
_entity.type
_entity.pdbx_description
1 polymer ?
#
loop_
_entity_poly.entity_id
_entity_poly.type
_entity_poly.pdbx_seq_one_letter_code
_entity_poly.pdbx_strand_id
1 'polypeptide(L)' 'MMIKAPRGTIDLLPEDTAKWQHIEEKIKKICDKFNYKEIRTPLFEHTELFQRGVGDSTDIVQKEMYTFEDRGGGV' A
#
# COMPACT_ATOMS: atom_id res chain seq x y z
N MET A 1 -0.35 23.70 19.46
CA MET A 1 0.27 22.36 19.48
C MET A 1 0.82 22.11 18.09
N MET A 2 2.07 21.67 17.94
CA MET A 2 2.66 21.40 16.61
C MET A 2 2.30 19.96 16.21
N ILE A 3 1.64 19.80 15.06
CA ILE A 3 1.27 18.48 14.53
C ILE A 3 2.54 17.76 14.07
N LYS A 4 2.64 16.45 14.32
CA LYS A 4 3.75 15.59 13.90
C LYS A 4 3.21 14.41 13.08
N ALA A 5 4.09 13.81 12.28
CA ALA A 5 3.76 12.59 11.54
C ALA A 5 3.29 11.47 12.49
N PRO A 6 2.25 10.70 12.11
CA PRO A 6 1.82 9.53 12.86
C PRO A 6 2.97 8.54 13.07
N ARG A 7 3.02 7.90 14.24
CA ARG A 7 4.02 6.87 14.53
C ARG A 7 3.92 5.75 13.50
N GLY A 8 5.07 5.36 12.93
CA GLY A 8 5.15 4.32 11.89
C GLY A 8 5.05 4.87 10.46
N THR A 9 4.85 6.17 10.29
CA THR A 9 4.93 6.86 8.99
C THR A 9 6.21 7.69 8.90
N ILE A 10 6.72 7.87 7.68
CA ILE A 10 7.92 8.66 7.40
C ILE A 10 7.67 9.54 6.16
N ASP A 11 8.25 10.74 6.16
CA ASP A 11 8.34 11.55 4.96
C ASP A 11 9.55 11.09 4.14
N LEU A 12 9.35 10.79 2.86
CA LEU A 12 10.44 10.51 1.94
C LEU A 12 11.03 11.84 1.44
N LEU A 13 12.18 12.21 1.98
CA LEU A 13 12.87 13.46 1.63
C LEU A 13 13.58 13.36 0.27
N PRO A 14 13.97 14.47 -0.37
CA PRO A 14 14.60 14.47 -1.69
C PRO A 14 15.83 13.55 -1.80
N GLU A 15 16.67 13.52 -0.76
CA GLU A 15 17.87 12.70 -0.67
C GLU A 15 17.59 11.18 -0.65
N ASP A 16 16.45 10.78 -0.09
CA ASP A 16 16.04 9.39 -0.04
C ASP A 16 15.28 9.00 -1.30
N THR A 17 14.41 9.89 -1.78
CA THR A 17 13.58 9.68 -2.97
C THR A 17 14.43 9.30 -4.19
N ALA A 18 15.61 9.92 -4.36
CA ALA A 18 16.52 9.58 -5.46
C ALA A 18 16.97 8.10 -5.45
N LYS A 19 17.20 7.52 -4.26
CA LYS A 19 17.58 6.10 -4.12
C LYS A 19 16.41 5.17 -4.42
N TRP A 20 15.20 5.54 -3.96
CA TRP A 20 13.97 4.80 -4.26
C TRP A 20 13.71 4.74 -5.76
N GLN A 21 13.72 5.89 -6.43
CA GLN A 21 13.51 6.00 -7.88
C GLN A 21 14.54 5.17 -8.68
N HIS A 22 15.80 5.14 -8.24
CA HIS A 22 16.82 4.32 -8.89
C HIS A 22 16.51 2.81 -8.84
N ILE A 23 15.96 2.32 -7.73
CA ILE A 23 15.58 0.91 -7.57
C ILE A 23 14.31 0.62 -8.39
N GLU A 24 13.30 1.47 -8.28
CA GLU A 24 12.04 1.34 -9.03
C GLU A 24 12.28 1.31 -10.54
N GLU A 25 13.18 2.15 -11.06
CA GLU A 25 13.53 2.17 -12.48
C GLU A 25 14.16 0.85 -12.94
N LYS A 26 15.00 0.21 -12.11
CA LYS A 26 15.56 -1.11 -12.43
C LYS A 26 14.49 -2.18 -12.48
N ILE A 27 13.56 -2.19 -11.51
CA ILE A 27 12.43 -3.13 -11.49
C ILE A 27 11.58 -2.96 -12.74
N LYS A 28 11.23 -1.71 -13.08
CA LYS A 28 10.45 -1.39 -14.28
C LYS A 28 11.12 -1.89 -15.55
N LYS A 29 12.43 -1.63 -15.72
CA LYS A 29 13.22 -2.12 -16.87
C LYS A 29 13.22 -3.64 -16.97
N ILE A 30 13.21 -4.36 -15.84
CA ILE A 30 13.12 -5.83 -15.85
C ILE A 30 11.72 -6.27 -16.31
N CYS A 31 10.65 -5.72 -15.73
CA CYS A 31 9.27 -6.03 -16.11
C CYS A 31 9.03 -5.78 -17.62
N ASP A 32 9.54 -4.66 -18.15
CA ASP A 32 9.41 -4.28 -19.56
C ASP A 32 10.07 -5.31 -20.49
N LYS A 33 11.23 -5.88 -20.11
CA LYS A 33 11.92 -6.93 -20.90
C LYS A 33 11.09 -8.19 -21.06
N PHE A 34 10.21 -8.48 -20.11
CA PHE A 34 9.30 -9.62 -20.14
C PHE A 34 7.86 -9.22 -20.53
N ASN A 35 7.69 -8.01 -21.05
CA ASN A 35 6.43 -7.46 -21.53
C ASN A 35 5.29 -7.40 -20.48
N TYR A 36 5.63 -7.39 -19.18
CA TYR A 36 4.67 -7.07 -18.14
C TYR A 36 4.28 -5.59 -18.25
N LYS A 37 3.00 -5.28 -17.98
CA LYS A 37 2.47 -3.92 -18.00
C LYS A 37 2.02 -3.52 -16.60
N GLU A 38 2.29 -2.26 -16.26
CA GLU A 38 1.89 -1.67 -15.00
C GLU A 38 0.35 -1.59 -14.92
N ILE A 39 -0.20 -2.02 -13.80
CA ILE A 39 -1.58 -1.77 -13.39
C ILE A 39 -1.52 -1.03 -12.05
N ARG A 40 -2.37 0.00 -11.89
CA ARG A 40 -2.53 0.73 -10.63
C ARG A 40 -3.92 0.46 -10.08
N THR A 41 -3.99 -0.07 -8.87
CA THR A 41 -5.23 -0.35 -8.15
C THR A 41 -5.55 0.77 -7.17
N PRO A 42 -6.81 0.87 -6.69
CA PRO A 42 -7.14 1.69 -5.53
C PRO A 42 -6.27 1.37 -4.30
N LEU A 43 -6.08 2.34 -3.41
CA LEU A 43 -5.30 2.17 -2.18
C LEU A 43 -6.04 1.43 -1.07
N PHE A 44 -7.38 1.46 -1.12
CA PHE A 44 -8.26 0.72 -0.22
C PHE A 44 -9.35 0.05 -1.07
N GLU A 45 -9.90 -1.03 -0.55
CA GLU A 45 -10.95 -1.84 -1.15
C GLU A 45 -11.91 -2.28 -0.05
N HIS A 46 -13.05 -2.88 -0.44
CA HIS A 46 -13.97 -3.52 0.51
C HIS A 46 -13.26 -4.53 1.40
N THR A 47 -13.55 -4.51 2.71
CA THR A 47 -12.89 -5.37 3.69
C THR A 47 -13.03 -6.86 3.34
N GLU A 48 -14.17 -7.28 2.77
CA GLU A 48 -14.42 -8.68 2.41
C GLU A 48 -13.48 -9.20 1.31
N LEU A 49 -12.94 -8.31 0.46
CA LEU A 49 -11.98 -8.70 -0.58
C LEU A 49 -10.72 -9.32 0.06
N PHE A 50 -10.22 -8.71 1.14
CA PHE A 50 -9.02 -9.16 1.83
C PHE A 50 -9.31 -10.36 2.75
N GLN A 51 -10.45 -10.37 3.43
CA GLN A 51 -10.88 -11.52 4.24
C GLN A 51 -10.93 -12.81 3.41
N ARG A 52 -11.59 -12.76 2.25
CA ARG A 52 -11.70 -13.92 1.34
C ARG A 52 -10.38 -14.28 0.67
N GLY A 53 -9.56 -13.29 0.29
CA GLY A 53 -8.32 -13.51 -0.45
C GLY A 53 -7.16 -14.00 0.40
N VAL A 54 -6.99 -13.43 1.60
CA VAL A 54 -5.86 -13.72 2.51
C VAL A 54 -6.22 -14.80 3.53
N GLY A 55 -7.47 -14.84 3.98
CA GLY A 55 -7.98 -15.81 4.95
C GLY A 55 -8.16 -15.23 6.35
N ASP A 56 -9.32 -15.52 6.95
CA ASP A 56 -9.79 -14.96 8.23
C ASP A 56 -8.92 -15.29 9.45
N SER A 57 -8.12 -16.35 9.36
CA SER A 57 -7.24 -16.79 10.46
C SER A 57 -5.86 -16.15 10.43
N THR A 58 -5.58 -15.28 9.46
CA THR A 58 -4.27 -14.62 9.33
C THR A 58 -4.16 -13.42 10.24
N ASP A 59 -2.95 -13.18 10.76
CA ASP A 59 -2.66 -11.98 11.56
C ASP A 59 -2.98 -10.69 10.79
N ILE A 60 -2.77 -10.68 9.47
CA ILE A 60 -3.11 -9.56 8.59
C ILE A 60 -4.58 -9.17 8.79
N VAL A 61 -5.49 -10.13 8.57
CA VAL A 61 -6.94 -9.90 8.66
C VAL A 61 -7.39 -9.62 10.09
N GLN A 62 -6.76 -10.22 11.08
CA GLN A 62 -7.20 -10.11 12.48
C GLN A 62 -6.76 -8.83 13.17
N LYS A 63 -5.57 -8.28 12.88
CA LYS A 63 -5.01 -7.17 13.67
C LYS A 63 -4.19 -6.13 12.91
N GLU A 64 -3.96 -6.29 11.59
CA GLU A 64 -3.06 -5.40 10.84
C GLU A 64 -3.77 -4.56 9.76
N MET A 65 -5.02 -4.89 9.40
CA MET A 65 -5.79 -4.10 8.43
C MET A 65 -6.26 -2.76 9.02
N TYR A 66 -6.12 -1.69 8.23
CA TYR A 66 -6.79 -0.42 8.49
C TYR A 66 -8.18 -0.41 7.85
N THR A 67 -9.17 -0.88 8.58
CA THR A 67 -10.59 -0.86 8.18
C THR A 67 -11.30 0.33 8.83
N PHE A 68 -12.11 1.04 8.06
CA PHE A 68 -12.88 2.19 8.52
C PHE A 68 -14.25 2.23 7.86
N GLU A 69 -15.24 2.76 8.56
CA GLU A 69 -16.58 2.98 8.02
C GLU A 69 -16.54 4.11 6.98
N ASP A 70 -17.11 3.84 5.80
CA ASP A 70 -17.37 4.86 4.81
C ASP A 70 -18.53 5.76 5.27
N ARG A 71 -18.75 6.87 4.55
CA ARG A 71 -19.82 7.81 4.89
C ARG A 71 -21.23 7.25 4.65
N GLY A 72 -21.35 6.15 3.89
CA GLY A 72 -22.59 5.43 3.62
C GLY A 72 -22.88 4.31 4.64
N GLY A 73 -21.99 4.07 5.61
CA GLY A 73 -22.10 2.99 6.60
C GLY A 73 -21.57 1.63 6.12
N GLY A 74 -20.89 1.57 4.98
CA GLY A 74 -20.14 0.40 4.52
C GLY A 74 -18.79 0.28 5.23
N VAL A 75 -18.33 -0.96 5.41
CA VAL A 75 -17.03 -1.33 6.00
C VAL A 75 -16.22 -2.12 5.00
#